data_AF-A0A538F681-F1
#
_entry.id   AF-A0A538F681-F1
#
_cell.length_a   1.000
_cell.length_b   1.000
_cell.length_c   1.000
_cell.angle_alpha   90.00
_cell.angle_beta   90.00
_cell.angle_gamma   90.00
#
_symmetry.space_group_name_H-M   'P 1'
#
loop_
_entity.id
_entity.type
_entity.pdbx_description
1 polymer ?
#
loop_
_entity_poly.entity_id
_entity_poly.type
_entity_poly.pdbx_seq_one_letter_code
_entity_poly.pdbx_strand_id
1 'polypeptide(L)'
;MQLLATRFGTLRLAVAAIGLVLIGAASAALVAGAGGGARHGKNVVSLDANGTQVAANGTGALAGIGDSEARQSYAQTRANAPKHAKARAPRSNTASMATGISPGAPSDAEVKRELKQLERGGPGAPGGRAILLPNGQAEAPVNAPGVVARVIAGGNAIANFPYIWGGGHGSWQDNGYDCSGSVSYALAAGGLLKSPLTSGSFESWGDPGPGKWITIEASGGHVYMYVAGLRFDTSGRSGPLGTRWSTLIRSNAGFVARHPPGL
;
A
#
# COMPACT_ATOMS: atom_id res chain seq x y z
N MET A 1 54.45 31.06 -37.62
CA MET A 1 55.42 32.15 -37.41
C MET A 1 54.89 33.07 -36.33
N GLN A 2 55.66 33.21 -35.23
CA GLN A 2 55.74 34.29 -34.21
C GLN A 2 54.43 34.95 -33.70
N LEU A 3 54.04 34.70 -32.44
CA LEU A 3 54.40 35.44 -31.21
C LEU A 3 53.98 36.92 -31.21
N LEU A 4 53.08 37.30 -30.29
CA LEU A 4 53.32 38.45 -29.41
C LEU A 4 52.38 38.41 -28.19
N ALA A 5 53.00 38.36 -27.01
CA ALA A 5 52.41 38.48 -25.69
C ALA A 5 52.78 39.85 -25.08
N THR A 6 52.22 40.13 -23.91
CA THR A 6 52.45 41.26 -22.96
C THR A 6 51.60 42.52 -23.23
N ARG A 7 50.97 43.18 -22.24
CA ARG A 7 51.47 43.54 -20.90
C ARG A 7 50.38 43.65 -19.82
N PHE A 8 50.85 43.44 -18.59
CA PHE A 8 50.23 43.67 -17.29
C PHE A 8 49.88 45.15 -17.03
N GLY A 9 48.83 45.37 -16.23
CA GLY A 9 48.54 46.66 -15.60
C GLY A 9 47.65 46.50 -14.37
N THR A 10 48.27 46.36 -13.20
CA THR A 10 47.62 46.41 -11.88
C THR A 10 47.28 47.85 -11.50
N LEU A 11 46.05 48.12 -11.05
CA LEU A 11 45.80 49.29 -10.20
C LEU A 11 44.77 48.94 -9.11
N ARG A 12 45.27 48.93 -7.87
CA ARG A 12 44.49 48.95 -6.63
C ARG A 12 44.28 50.42 -6.26
N LEU A 13 43.04 50.82 -5.98
CA LEU A 13 42.77 51.95 -5.08
C LEU A 13 41.66 51.53 -4.12
N ALA A 14 41.94 51.67 -2.83
CA ALA A 14 41.05 51.43 -1.71
C ALA A 14 40.89 52.74 -0.93
N VAL A 15 39.65 53.12 -0.61
CA VAL A 15 39.22 54.06 0.45
C VAL A 15 37.77 53.67 0.78
N ALA A 16 37.45 52.91 1.83
CA ALA A 16 37.26 53.26 3.26
C ALA A 16 36.15 54.32 3.48
N ALA A 17 34.92 53.90 3.86
CA ALA A 17 34.36 53.87 5.24
C ALA A 17 33.53 55.17 5.50
N ILE A 18 32.27 55.22 5.96
CA ILE A 18 31.63 54.83 7.23
C ILE A 18 30.15 55.26 7.13
N GLY A 19 29.23 54.51 7.75
CA GLY A 19 27.82 54.90 7.89
C GLY A 19 27.03 53.93 8.78
N LEU A 20 27.34 53.97 10.07
CA LEU A 20 26.73 53.25 11.19
C LEU A 20 25.27 53.70 11.44
N VAL A 21 24.39 52.77 11.87
CA VAL A 21 23.37 52.84 12.97
C VAL A 21 22.47 51.59 12.81
N LEU A 22 22.68 50.48 13.53
CA LEU A 22 22.31 50.13 14.92
C LEU A 22 20.82 50.22 15.27
N ILE A 23 20.28 49.06 15.70
CA ILE A 23 19.33 48.75 16.80
C ILE A 23 18.59 47.47 16.35
N GLY A 24 18.57 46.34 17.06
CA GLY A 24 19.11 45.96 18.36
C GLY A 24 18.74 44.49 18.65
N ALA A 25 19.51 43.89 19.56
CA ALA A 25 19.27 42.74 20.44
C ALA A 25 18.09 41.78 20.13
N ALA A 26 18.25 40.45 20.19
CA ALA A 26 18.85 39.75 21.32
C ALA A 26 19.44 38.37 20.98
N SER A 27 20.58 38.13 21.61
CA SER A 27 21.26 36.87 21.95
C SER A 27 20.30 35.89 22.68
N ALA A 28 20.52 34.59 22.82
CA ALA A 28 21.75 33.81 22.85
C ALA A 28 21.42 32.29 22.78
N ALA A 29 22.44 31.50 22.37
CA ALA A 29 22.86 30.23 22.97
C ALA A 29 21.95 28.98 22.78
N LEU A 30 22.43 27.75 22.53
CA LEU A 30 23.75 27.15 22.28
C LEU A 30 23.52 25.66 21.93
N VAL A 31 24.49 25.05 21.25
CA VAL A 31 24.88 23.61 21.25
C VAL A 31 24.00 22.56 20.56
N ALA A 32 24.54 22.14 19.41
CA ALA A 32 24.93 20.78 18.98
C ALA A 32 23.97 19.59 19.08
N GLY A 33 23.92 18.87 17.96
CA GLY A 33 23.46 17.48 17.89
C GLY A 33 23.35 17.02 16.44
N ALA A 34 24.47 16.63 15.84
CA ALA A 34 24.46 15.87 14.60
C ALA A 34 23.73 14.53 14.81
N GLY A 35 22.78 14.21 13.94
CA GLY A 35 22.09 12.93 13.94
C GLY A 35 21.21 12.81 12.70
N GLY A 36 21.72 12.15 11.67
CA GLY A 36 20.98 11.84 10.44
C GLY A 36 19.75 11.00 10.76
N GLY A 37 18.57 11.62 10.70
CA GLY A 37 17.28 10.96 10.84
C GLY A 37 16.61 10.79 9.48
N ALA A 38 16.33 9.53 9.12
CA ALA A 38 15.57 9.16 7.93
C ALA A 38 14.27 9.99 7.80
N ARG A 39 14.07 10.55 6.60
CA ARG A 39 12.92 11.38 6.22
C ARG A 39 11.64 10.58 6.41
N HIS A 40 10.97 10.80 7.54
CA HIS A 40 9.62 10.32 7.81
C HIS A 40 8.66 10.92 6.76
N GLY A 41 7.88 10.07 6.09
CA GLY A 41 6.81 10.50 5.19
C GLY A 41 5.75 11.29 5.97
N LYS A 42 5.79 12.61 5.86
CA LYS A 42 4.84 13.56 6.49
C LYS A 42 3.64 13.91 5.61
N ASN A 43 3.37 13.17 4.53
CA ASN A 43 2.38 13.58 3.52
C ASN A 43 1.12 12.71 3.50
N VAL A 44 0.56 12.38 4.65
CA VAL A 44 -0.83 11.91 4.75
C VAL A 44 -1.51 12.67 5.87
N VAL A 45 -2.17 13.78 5.51
CA VAL A 45 -3.05 14.50 6.42
C VAL A 45 -4.25 13.59 6.64
N SER A 46 -4.32 12.97 7.83
CA SER A 46 -5.57 12.40 8.32
C SER A 46 -6.54 13.57 8.45
N LEU A 47 -7.53 13.67 7.56
CA LEU A 47 -8.61 14.63 7.75
C LEU A 47 -9.27 14.31 9.09
N ASP A 48 -9.21 15.32 9.94
CA ASP A 48 -9.50 15.37 11.35
C ASP A 48 -11.00 15.33 11.64
N ALA A 49 -11.30 15.18 12.94
CA ALA A 49 -12.53 14.67 13.54
C ALA A 49 -13.83 15.47 13.29
N ASN A 50 -13.86 16.41 12.34
CA ASN A 50 -15.05 17.22 12.03
C ASN A 50 -15.24 17.55 10.53
N GLY A 51 -14.56 16.85 9.62
CA GLY A 51 -14.54 17.21 8.19
C GLY A 51 -15.80 16.85 7.39
N THR A 52 -16.51 17.89 6.95
CA THR A 52 -17.47 17.90 5.83
C THR A 52 -16.88 17.21 4.61
N GLN A 53 -17.68 16.35 3.96
CA GLN A 53 -17.30 15.76 2.67
C GLN A 53 -17.07 16.90 1.67
N VAL A 54 -15.87 16.97 1.08
CA VAL A 54 -15.70 17.75 -0.14
C VAL A 54 -16.50 17.01 -1.21
N ALA A 55 -17.71 17.50 -1.44
CA ALA A 55 -18.56 17.04 -2.52
C ALA A 55 -17.73 17.07 -3.81
N ALA A 56 -17.82 15.98 -4.56
CA ALA A 56 -17.20 15.79 -5.87
C ALA A 56 -17.84 16.65 -6.97
N ASN A 57 -18.15 17.91 -6.66
CA ASN A 57 -18.67 18.90 -7.59
C ASN A 57 -18.12 20.27 -7.18
N GLY A 58 -16.96 20.63 -7.72
CA GLY A 58 -16.36 21.92 -7.47
C GLY A 58 -14.92 21.94 -7.96
N THR A 59 -14.70 22.64 -9.06
CA THR A 59 -13.38 23.04 -9.57
C THR A 59 -12.52 23.64 -8.45
N GLY A 60 -11.59 22.85 -7.91
CA GLY A 60 -10.74 23.27 -6.80
C GLY A 60 -9.94 22.12 -6.20
N ALA A 61 -9.00 21.58 -6.97
CA ALA A 61 -8.01 20.64 -6.46
C ALA A 61 -7.12 21.31 -5.40
N LEU A 62 -7.17 20.83 -4.16
CA LEU A 62 -6.07 20.96 -3.22
C LEU A 62 -5.26 19.65 -3.28
N ALA A 63 -3.99 19.78 -3.62
CA ALA A 63 -3.08 18.71 -4.01
C ALA A 63 -2.80 17.70 -2.88
N GLY A 64 -3.60 16.63 -2.85
CA GLY A 64 -3.28 15.36 -2.23
C GLY A 64 -3.75 14.27 -3.18
N ILE A 65 -2.88 13.31 -3.51
CA ILE A 65 -3.22 12.22 -4.44
C ILE A 65 -4.33 11.39 -3.77
N GLY A 66 -5.57 11.59 -4.22
CA GLY A 66 -6.77 10.91 -3.73
C GLY A 66 -6.87 9.48 -4.25
N ASP A 67 -7.62 8.60 -3.57
CA ASP A 67 -7.95 7.29 -4.11
C ASP A 67 -9.02 7.46 -5.20
N SER A 68 -8.63 7.24 -6.45
CA SER A 68 -9.50 7.40 -7.62
C SER A 68 -10.70 6.45 -7.61
N GLU A 69 -10.62 5.36 -6.85
CA GLU A 69 -11.62 4.30 -6.74
C GLU A 69 -12.32 4.26 -5.37
N ALA A 70 -12.07 5.27 -4.52
CA ALA A 70 -12.73 5.41 -3.22
C ALA A 70 -14.27 5.41 -3.32
N ARG A 71 -14.82 5.94 -4.43
CA ARG A 71 -16.27 5.96 -4.70
C ARG A 71 -16.86 4.56 -4.87
N GLN A 72 -16.08 3.61 -5.39
CA GLN A 72 -16.47 2.21 -5.56
C GLN A 72 -16.33 1.42 -4.24
N SER A 73 -15.64 1.99 -3.25
CA SER A 73 -15.35 1.36 -1.96
C SER A 73 -16.34 1.78 -0.85
N TYR A 74 -17.41 2.54 -1.18
CA TYR A 74 -18.33 3.17 -0.23
C TYR A 74 -17.59 3.86 0.92
N ALA A 75 -16.77 4.86 0.57
CA ALA A 75 -15.95 5.56 1.55
C ALA A 75 -16.79 6.13 2.70
N GLN A 76 -16.44 5.76 3.93
CA GLN A 76 -17.10 6.24 5.14
C GLN A 76 -16.20 7.25 5.85
N THR A 77 -16.82 8.25 6.48
CA THR A 77 -16.10 9.11 7.41
C THR A 77 -15.83 8.32 8.69
N ARG A 78 -14.75 8.64 9.41
CA ARG A 78 -14.45 7.99 10.70
C ARG A 78 -15.59 8.17 11.72
N ALA A 79 -16.35 9.26 11.63
CA ALA A 79 -17.51 9.53 12.47
C ALA A 79 -18.72 8.63 12.15
N ASN A 80 -18.91 8.25 10.87
CA ASN A 80 -20.07 7.49 10.40
C ASN A 80 -19.78 6.01 10.16
N ALA A 81 -18.52 5.57 10.32
CA ALA A 81 -18.16 4.17 10.24
C ALA A 81 -18.86 3.37 11.36
N PRO A 82 -19.52 2.24 11.05
CA PRO A 82 -20.13 1.40 12.07
C PRO A 82 -19.10 0.98 13.11
N LYS A 83 -19.53 0.80 14.36
CA LYS A 83 -18.65 0.26 15.40
C LYS A 83 -18.32 -1.19 15.06
N HIS A 84 -17.04 -1.46 14.83
CA HIS A 84 -16.50 -2.80 14.63
C HIS A 84 -15.50 -3.14 15.73
N ALA A 85 -15.27 -4.42 15.97
CA ALA A 85 -14.16 -4.85 16.80
C ALA A 85 -12.84 -4.30 16.22
N LYS A 86 -11.89 -3.94 17.07
CA LYS A 86 -10.56 -3.50 16.59
C LYS A 86 -9.92 -4.63 15.80
N ALA A 87 -9.26 -4.27 14.70
CA ALA A 87 -8.44 -5.24 13.99
C ALA A 87 -7.34 -5.77 14.92
N ARG A 88 -6.92 -7.02 14.69
CA ARG A 88 -5.80 -7.63 15.41
C ARG A 88 -4.48 -7.01 14.94
N ALA A 89 -3.40 -7.20 15.70
CA ALA A 89 -2.08 -6.83 15.20
C ALA A 89 -1.70 -7.77 14.02
N PRO A 90 -1.14 -7.26 12.90
CA PRO A 90 -0.85 -8.10 11.73
C PRO A 90 -0.02 -9.34 12.06
N ARG A 91 1.01 -9.17 12.89
CA ARG A 91 1.92 -10.25 13.33
C ARG A 91 1.25 -11.36 14.14
N SER A 92 0.05 -11.11 14.67
CA SER A 92 -0.73 -12.07 15.44
C SER A 92 -1.76 -12.84 14.59
N ASN A 93 -1.87 -12.53 13.29
CA ASN A 93 -2.79 -13.24 12.41
C ASN A 93 -2.20 -14.61 12.06
N THR A 94 -2.81 -15.65 12.60
CA THR A 94 -2.45 -17.04 12.36
C THR A 94 -3.10 -17.54 11.08
N ALA A 95 -2.32 -18.14 10.18
CA ALA A 95 -2.88 -18.91 9.08
C ALA A 95 -3.45 -20.23 9.63
N SER A 96 -4.77 -20.42 9.55
CA SER A 96 -5.35 -21.76 9.66
C SER A 96 -5.02 -22.52 8.38
N MET A 97 -3.92 -23.26 8.39
CA MET A 97 -3.73 -24.32 7.40
C MET A 97 -4.71 -25.43 7.80
N ALA A 98 -5.73 -25.69 6.99
CA ALA A 98 -6.60 -26.84 7.21
C ALA A 98 -5.75 -28.11 7.14
N THR A 99 -5.45 -28.72 8.28
CA THR A 99 -4.74 -30.00 8.39
C THR A 99 -5.67 -31.21 8.18
N GLY A 100 -6.88 -30.99 7.68
CA GLY A 100 -7.84 -32.06 7.40
C GLY A 100 -7.87 -32.41 5.92
N ILE A 101 -7.52 -33.67 5.58
CA ILE A 101 -7.98 -34.26 4.32
C ILE A 101 -9.50 -34.31 4.40
N SER A 102 -10.17 -33.50 3.58
CA SER A 102 -11.64 -33.47 3.51
C SER A 102 -12.16 -34.76 2.87
N PRO A 103 -13.19 -35.44 3.42
CA PRO A 103 -13.85 -36.55 2.74
C PRO A 103 -14.42 -36.08 1.40
N GLY A 104 -13.85 -36.55 0.29
CA GLY A 104 -14.19 -36.09 -1.07
C GLY A 104 -13.02 -35.49 -1.87
N ALA A 105 -11.76 -35.78 -1.51
CA ALA A 105 -10.60 -35.38 -2.29
C ALA A 105 -10.73 -35.88 -3.77
N PRO A 106 -10.51 -35.01 -4.77
CA PRO A 106 -10.62 -35.37 -6.18
C PRO A 106 -9.64 -36.50 -6.55
N SER A 107 -10.05 -37.35 -7.49
CA SER A 107 -9.16 -38.39 -8.01
C SER A 107 -7.96 -37.79 -8.75
N ASP A 108 -6.82 -38.50 -8.81
CA ASP A 108 -5.62 -38.05 -9.54
C ASP A 108 -5.91 -37.66 -11.00
N ALA A 109 -6.91 -38.29 -11.61
CA ALA A 109 -7.36 -37.99 -12.96
C ALA A 109 -8.11 -36.65 -13.06
N GLU A 110 -8.87 -36.26 -12.04
CA GLU A 110 -9.50 -34.94 -11.95
C GLU A 110 -8.48 -33.85 -11.69
N VAL A 111 -7.55 -34.09 -10.76
CA VAL A 111 -6.42 -33.17 -10.48
C VAL A 111 -5.62 -32.91 -11.74
N LYS A 112 -5.33 -33.95 -12.55
CA LYS A 112 -4.57 -33.80 -13.81
C LYS A 112 -5.35 -33.06 -14.90
N ARG A 113 -6.69 -33.19 -14.95
CA ARG A 113 -7.54 -32.44 -15.89
C ARG A 113 -7.64 -30.97 -15.50
N GLU A 114 -7.78 -30.70 -14.21
CA GLU A 114 -7.85 -29.35 -13.65
C GLU A 114 -6.50 -28.63 -13.80
N LEU A 115 -5.38 -29.34 -13.57
CA LEU A 115 -4.01 -28.84 -13.82
C LEU A 115 -3.80 -28.41 -15.29
N LYS A 116 -4.32 -29.20 -16.23
CA LYS A 116 -4.23 -28.90 -17.67
C LYS A 116 -5.14 -27.73 -18.11
N GLN A 117 -6.18 -27.43 -17.34
CA GLN A 117 -7.01 -26.24 -17.52
C GLN A 117 -6.36 -24.99 -16.88
N LEU A 118 -5.65 -25.16 -15.75
CA LEU A 118 -4.89 -24.09 -15.07
C LEU A 118 -3.67 -23.62 -15.86
N GLU A 119 -3.00 -24.52 -16.59
CA GLU A 119 -1.90 -24.17 -17.51
C GLU A 119 -2.34 -23.27 -18.69
N ARG A 120 -3.65 -23.10 -18.92
CA ARG A 120 -4.19 -22.37 -20.08
C ARG A 120 -4.79 -20.98 -19.77
N GLY A 121 -4.79 -20.47 -18.54
CA GLY A 121 -5.55 -19.25 -18.23
C GLY A 121 -5.08 -18.36 -17.07
N GLY A 122 -4.45 -17.24 -17.42
CA GLY A 122 -4.45 -15.98 -16.64
C GLY A 122 -3.21 -15.70 -15.76
N PRO A 123 -2.88 -14.42 -15.49
CA PRO A 123 -1.76 -14.07 -14.62
C PRO A 123 -2.03 -14.50 -13.18
N GLY A 124 -1.05 -15.15 -12.54
CA GLY A 124 -1.02 -15.36 -11.09
C GLY A 124 -1.41 -16.76 -10.60
N ALA A 125 -0.51 -17.72 -10.79
CA ALA A 125 0.21 -18.43 -9.72
C ALA A 125 0.51 -19.89 -10.10
N PRO A 126 1.76 -20.25 -10.49
CA PRO A 126 2.18 -21.63 -10.71
C PRO A 126 2.12 -22.54 -9.46
N GLY A 127 1.60 -22.03 -8.34
CA GLY A 127 1.56 -22.67 -7.03
C GLY A 127 0.17 -23.09 -6.55
N GLY A 128 -0.88 -23.02 -7.36
CA GLY A 128 -2.25 -23.32 -6.90
C GLY A 128 -2.99 -22.08 -6.40
N ARG A 129 -4.32 -22.19 -6.31
CA ARG A 129 -5.23 -21.04 -6.17
C ARG A 129 -5.96 -21.03 -4.84
N ALA A 130 -6.00 -19.88 -4.18
CA ALA A 130 -6.82 -19.68 -3.00
C ALA A 130 -8.31 -19.78 -3.35
N ILE A 131 -9.12 -20.21 -2.38
CA ILE A 131 -10.57 -20.39 -2.55
C ILE A 131 -11.29 -19.29 -1.79
N LEU A 132 -12.27 -18.65 -2.41
CA LEU A 132 -13.18 -17.73 -1.72
C LEU A 132 -14.34 -18.52 -1.13
N LEU A 133 -14.43 -18.53 0.20
CA LEU A 133 -15.47 -19.25 0.93
C LEU A 133 -16.81 -18.47 0.92
N PRO A 134 -17.95 -19.15 1.12
CA PRO A 134 -19.28 -18.49 1.17
C PRO A 134 -19.41 -17.42 2.25
N ASN A 135 -18.57 -17.45 3.29
CA ASN A 135 -18.53 -16.45 4.36
C ASN A 135 -17.69 -15.20 4.01
N GLY A 136 -17.18 -15.11 2.78
CA GLY A 136 -16.37 -13.98 2.30
C GLY A 136 -14.90 -14.02 2.72
N GLN A 137 -14.42 -15.11 3.34
CA GLN A 137 -13.01 -15.30 3.67
C GLN A 137 -12.27 -16.07 2.57
N ALA A 138 -10.98 -15.81 2.42
CA ALA A 138 -10.10 -16.57 1.56
C ALA A 138 -9.43 -17.73 2.31
N GLU A 139 -9.40 -18.90 1.70
CA GLU A 139 -8.67 -20.07 2.16
C GLU A 139 -7.39 -20.23 1.34
N ALA A 140 -6.25 -20.36 2.03
CA ALA A 140 -4.95 -20.50 1.39
C ALA A 140 -4.80 -21.91 0.78
N PRO A 141 -4.13 -22.04 -0.38
CA PRO A 141 -3.76 -23.35 -0.92
C PRO A 141 -2.89 -24.13 0.07
N VAL A 142 -3.07 -25.45 0.12
CA VAL A 142 -2.30 -26.35 1.01
C VAL A 142 -0.80 -26.28 0.77
N ASN A 143 -0.37 -25.97 -0.45
CA ASN A 143 1.02 -25.85 -0.88
C ASN A 143 1.53 -24.39 -0.90
N ALA A 144 0.74 -23.43 -0.39
CA ALA A 144 1.17 -22.04 -0.32
C ALA A 144 2.32 -21.86 0.67
N PRO A 145 3.36 -21.06 0.34
CA PRO A 145 4.38 -20.68 1.29
C PRO A 145 3.73 -20.06 2.54
N GLY A 146 4.28 -20.33 3.72
CA GLY A 146 3.72 -19.83 4.98
C GLY A 146 3.57 -18.30 5.01
N VAL A 147 4.39 -17.56 4.26
CA VAL A 147 4.23 -16.10 4.08
C VAL A 147 2.93 -15.77 3.38
N VAL A 148 2.59 -16.45 2.28
CA VAL A 148 1.35 -16.26 1.52
C VAL A 148 0.14 -16.59 2.36
N ALA A 149 0.18 -17.70 3.10
CA ALA A 149 -0.89 -18.10 4.01
C ALA A 149 -1.14 -17.04 5.11
N ARG A 150 -0.08 -16.42 5.66
CA ARG A 150 -0.22 -15.32 6.61
C ARG A 150 -0.74 -14.03 5.98
N VAL A 151 -0.38 -13.73 4.73
CA VAL A 151 -0.97 -12.60 3.99
C VAL A 151 -2.48 -12.80 3.82
N ILE A 152 -2.92 -14.02 3.46
CA ILE A 152 -4.35 -14.37 3.38
C ILE A 152 -5.03 -14.21 4.74
N ALA A 153 -4.43 -14.73 5.81
CA ALA A 153 -4.96 -14.56 7.16
C ALA A 153 -5.07 -13.08 7.58
N GLY A 154 -4.09 -12.26 7.20
CA GLY A 154 -4.13 -10.81 7.38
C GLY A 154 -5.26 -10.14 6.60
N GLY A 155 -5.43 -10.49 5.33
CA GLY A 155 -6.55 -10.00 4.52
C GLY A 155 -7.91 -10.41 5.11
N ASN A 156 -8.06 -11.65 5.57
CA ASN A 156 -9.27 -12.12 6.27
C ASN A 156 -9.58 -11.32 7.53
N ALA A 157 -8.57 -10.97 8.33
CA ALA A 157 -8.75 -10.23 9.57
C ALA A 157 -9.39 -8.84 9.36
N ILE A 158 -9.21 -8.24 8.18
CA ILE A 158 -9.78 -6.94 7.84
C ILE A 158 -10.79 -6.99 6.68
N ALA A 159 -11.15 -8.19 6.18
CA ALA A 159 -11.91 -8.35 4.95
C ALA A 159 -13.20 -7.52 4.91
N ASN A 160 -13.90 -7.42 6.04
CA ASN A 160 -15.20 -6.76 6.14
C ASN A 160 -15.15 -5.36 6.77
N PHE A 161 -13.96 -4.86 7.13
CA PHE A 161 -13.81 -3.55 7.77
C PHE A 161 -14.23 -2.40 6.84
N PRO A 162 -14.71 -1.26 7.36
CA PRO A 162 -14.96 -0.05 6.60
C PRO A 162 -13.80 0.39 5.71
N TYR A 163 -14.11 1.04 4.58
CA TYR A 163 -13.15 1.90 3.89
C TYR A 163 -13.17 3.26 4.56
N ILE A 164 -12.02 3.68 5.09
CA ILE A 164 -11.80 5.01 5.66
C ILE A 164 -10.54 5.57 5.03
N TRP A 165 -10.63 6.75 4.42
CA TRP A 165 -9.48 7.45 3.85
C TRP A 165 -8.36 7.63 4.88
N GLY A 166 -7.13 7.20 4.57
CA GLY A 166 -5.98 7.21 5.48
C GLY A 166 -6.01 6.11 6.55
N GLY A 167 -7.04 5.26 6.55
CA GLY A 167 -7.21 4.19 7.52
C GLY A 167 -6.07 3.17 7.44
N GLY A 168 -5.47 2.85 8.59
CA GLY A 168 -4.35 1.91 8.68
C GLY A 168 -2.95 2.52 8.53
N HIS A 169 -2.82 3.82 8.23
CA HIS A 169 -1.50 4.48 8.08
C HIS A 169 -0.91 4.96 9.40
N GLY A 170 -1.75 5.41 10.34
CA GLY A 170 -1.31 5.86 11.67
C GLY A 170 -1.14 4.71 12.68
N SER A 171 -1.78 3.57 12.44
CA SER A 171 -1.74 2.39 13.30
C SER A 171 -2.16 1.17 12.49
N TRP A 172 -1.50 0.04 12.70
CA TRP A 172 -1.96 -1.24 12.16
C TRP A 172 -3.34 -1.66 12.66
N GLN A 173 -3.77 -1.13 13.81
CA GLN A 173 -5.06 -1.44 14.42
C GLN A 173 -5.92 -0.18 14.32
N ASP A 174 -6.72 -0.11 13.25
CA ASP A 174 -7.64 1.00 12.96
C ASP A 174 -9.07 0.46 12.82
N ASN A 175 -10.04 1.38 12.78
CA ASN A 175 -11.47 1.10 12.64
C ASN A 175 -11.90 0.94 11.17
N GLY A 176 -11.00 1.19 10.23
CA GLY A 176 -11.21 1.04 8.80
C GLY A 176 -9.88 1.20 8.06
N TYR A 177 -9.86 0.76 6.80
CA TYR A 177 -8.64 0.70 6.00
C TYR A 177 -8.92 1.21 4.60
N ASP A 178 -8.08 2.14 4.12
CA ASP A 178 -8.09 2.54 2.71
C ASP A 178 -7.45 1.45 1.82
N CYS A 179 -7.33 1.70 0.51
CA CYS A 179 -6.75 0.75 -0.44
C CYS A 179 -5.34 0.31 -0.02
N SER A 180 -4.45 1.29 0.17
CA SER A 180 -3.05 1.10 0.52
C SER A 180 -2.81 0.60 1.94
N GLY A 181 -3.64 1.02 2.90
CA GLY A 181 -3.69 0.53 4.26
C GLY A 181 -4.13 -0.93 4.32
N SER A 182 -5.09 -1.33 3.48
CA SER A 182 -5.55 -2.72 3.38
C SER A 182 -4.44 -3.64 2.86
N VAL A 183 -3.82 -3.28 1.73
CA VAL A 183 -2.69 -4.03 1.15
C VAL A 183 -1.51 -4.08 2.14
N SER A 184 -1.18 -2.95 2.76
CA SER A 184 -0.11 -2.87 3.76
C SER A 184 -0.35 -3.78 4.96
N TYR A 185 -1.58 -3.80 5.50
CA TYR A 185 -1.93 -4.62 6.65
C TYR A 185 -1.75 -6.12 6.34
N ALA A 186 -2.23 -6.57 5.19
CA ALA A 186 -2.11 -7.97 4.78
C ALA A 186 -0.64 -8.37 4.58
N LEU A 187 0.16 -7.53 3.91
CA LEU A 187 1.60 -7.77 3.72
C LEU A 187 2.37 -7.75 5.05
N ALA A 188 2.00 -6.87 5.99
CA ALA A 188 2.59 -6.83 7.33
C ALA A 188 2.28 -8.11 8.13
N ALA A 189 1.10 -8.72 7.94
CA ALA A 189 0.78 -10.02 8.54
C ALA A 189 1.67 -11.14 7.98
N GLY A 190 2.01 -11.07 6.69
CA GLY A 190 3.03 -11.92 6.06
C GLY A 190 4.44 -11.73 6.61
N GLY A 191 4.70 -10.61 7.28
CA GLY A 191 6.04 -10.17 7.71
C GLY A 191 6.81 -9.42 6.63
N LEU A 192 6.15 -9.01 5.54
CA LEU A 192 6.77 -8.38 4.36
C LEU A 192 6.94 -6.86 4.51
N LEU A 193 6.17 -6.25 5.41
CA LEU A 193 6.25 -4.81 5.69
C LEU A 193 6.44 -4.53 7.18
N LYS A 194 7.22 -3.49 7.48
CA LYS A 194 7.44 -2.97 8.84
C LYS A 194 6.61 -1.72 9.13
N SER A 195 6.21 -0.98 8.10
CA SER A 195 5.34 0.20 8.15
C SER A 195 4.38 0.22 6.95
N PRO A 196 3.22 0.89 7.06
CA PRO A 196 2.32 1.07 5.92
C PRO A 196 2.99 1.85 4.78
N LEU A 197 2.55 1.58 3.55
CA LEU A 197 2.94 2.29 2.33
C LEU A 197 1.70 2.92 1.69
N THR A 198 1.88 4.03 1.00
CA THR A 198 0.84 4.63 0.14
C THR A 198 0.76 3.90 -1.21
N SER A 199 -0.34 4.05 -1.93
CA SER A 199 -0.55 3.51 -3.29
C SER A 199 0.62 3.85 -4.23
N GLY A 200 1.00 5.13 -4.32
CA GLY A 200 2.14 5.55 -5.15
C GLY A 200 3.50 5.03 -4.66
N SER A 201 3.66 4.78 -3.36
CA SER A 201 4.89 4.16 -2.85
C SER A 201 5.01 2.70 -3.31
N PHE A 202 3.89 2.00 -3.48
CA PHE A 202 3.90 0.63 -4.00
C PHE A 202 4.39 0.53 -5.44
N GLU A 203 4.26 1.56 -6.29
CA GLU A 203 4.72 1.55 -7.69
C GLU A 203 6.22 1.24 -7.84
N SER A 204 7.01 1.47 -6.78
CA SER A 204 8.46 1.23 -6.74
C SER A 204 8.90 0.19 -5.69
N TRP A 205 7.95 -0.43 -4.98
CA TRP A 205 8.25 -1.40 -3.92
C TRP A 205 8.42 -2.82 -4.47
N GLY A 206 9.27 -3.63 -3.83
CA GLY A 206 9.52 -5.03 -4.24
C GLY A 206 10.20 -5.13 -5.60
N ASP A 207 9.93 -6.21 -6.34
CA ASP A 207 10.48 -6.45 -7.68
C ASP A 207 9.44 -6.08 -8.77
N PRO A 208 9.89 -5.64 -9.97
CA PRO A 208 8.99 -5.30 -11.07
C PRO A 208 8.27 -6.52 -11.65
N GLY A 209 7.02 -6.31 -12.07
CA GLY A 209 6.22 -7.31 -12.78
C GLY A 209 5.39 -8.22 -11.86
N PRO A 210 4.64 -9.15 -12.45
CA PRO A 210 3.79 -10.08 -11.71
C PRO A 210 4.62 -11.09 -10.91
N GLY A 211 4.18 -11.37 -9.69
CA GLY A 211 4.76 -12.40 -8.83
C GLY A 211 4.13 -13.77 -9.01
N LYS A 212 4.78 -14.80 -8.46
CA LYS A 212 4.31 -16.20 -8.53
C LYS A 212 3.13 -16.50 -7.61
N TRP A 213 2.97 -15.74 -6.55
CA TRP A 213 1.95 -15.90 -5.52
C TRP A 213 1.27 -14.58 -5.23
N ILE A 214 2.04 -13.49 -5.20
CA ILE A 214 1.51 -12.16 -4.88
C ILE A 214 1.85 -11.22 -6.02
N THR A 215 0.84 -10.60 -6.62
CA THR A 215 1.02 -9.48 -7.55
C THR A 215 0.28 -8.27 -7.00
N ILE A 216 0.99 -7.18 -6.78
CA ILE A 216 0.44 -5.89 -6.38
C ILE A 216 0.27 -5.06 -7.64
N GLU A 217 -0.93 -4.56 -7.86
CA GLU A 217 -1.23 -3.62 -8.94
C GLU A 217 -1.34 -2.23 -8.31
N ALA A 218 -0.34 -1.39 -8.55
CA ALA A 218 -0.21 -0.08 -7.90
C ALA A 218 -0.27 1.06 -8.92
N SER A 219 -0.91 2.16 -8.54
CA SER A 219 -0.84 3.45 -9.23
C SER A 219 -0.79 4.56 -8.18
N GLY A 220 -0.53 5.79 -8.59
CA GLY A 220 -0.65 6.94 -7.69
C GLY A 220 -2.03 6.99 -7.01
N GLY A 221 -3.10 6.65 -7.72
CA GLY A 221 -4.48 6.79 -7.27
C GLY A 221 -5.12 5.55 -6.65
N HIS A 222 -4.57 4.35 -6.75
CA HIS A 222 -5.18 3.17 -6.14
C HIS A 222 -4.19 2.01 -6.04
N VAL A 223 -4.42 1.06 -5.12
CA VAL A 223 -3.63 -0.17 -5.04
C VAL A 223 -4.48 -1.35 -4.57
N TYR A 224 -4.30 -2.48 -5.21
CA TYR A 224 -4.87 -3.77 -4.81
C TYR A 224 -3.83 -4.86 -5.08
N MET A 225 -4.15 -6.10 -4.70
CA MET A 225 -3.27 -7.23 -4.99
C MET A 225 -4.04 -8.50 -5.33
N TYR A 226 -3.39 -9.36 -6.10
CA TYR A 226 -3.73 -10.77 -6.24
C TYR A 226 -2.87 -11.58 -5.29
N VAL A 227 -3.49 -12.45 -4.49
CA VAL A 227 -2.80 -13.38 -3.58
C VAL A 227 -3.30 -14.79 -3.89
N ALA A 228 -2.41 -15.66 -4.39
CA ALA A 228 -2.74 -16.98 -4.90
C ALA A 228 -3.95 -16.96 -5.86
N GLY A 229 -3.99 -15.97 -6.76
CA GLY A 229 -5.04 -15.82 -7.77
C GLY A 229 -6.39 -15.23 -7.28
N LEU A 230 -6.55 -14.92 -5.99
CA LEU A 230 -7.69 -14.15 -5.48
C LEU A 230 -7.37 -12.67 -5.39
N ARG A 231 -8.30 -11.81 -5.83
CA ARG A 231 -8.16 -10.37 -5.73
C ARG A 231 -8.52 -9.90 -4.32
N PHE A 232 -7.63 -9.13 -3.71
CA PHE A 232 -7.85 -8.38 -2.48
C PHE A 232 -7.89 -6.88 -2.79
N ASP A 233 -9.08 -6.29 -2.76
CA ASP A 233 -9.35 -4.94 -3.26
C ASP A 233 -10.49 -4.30 -2.44
N THR A 234 -10.36 -3.03 -2.06
CA THR A 234 -11.39 -2.31 -1.29
C THR A 234 -12.67 -2.05 -2.09
N SER A 235 -12.60 -1.98 -3.42
CA SER A 235 -13.77 -1.92 -4.29
C SER A 235 -14.65 -3.18 -4.19
N GLY A 236 -14.08 -4.31 -3.75
CA GLY A 236 -14.77 -5.59 -3.59
C GLY A 236 -15.90 -5.60 -2.56
N ARG A 237 -15.90 -4.68 -1.58
CA ARG A 237 -16.96 -4.58 -0.56
C ARG A 237 -18.35 -4.25 -1.13
N SER A 238 -18.41 -3.81 -2.38
CA SER A 238 -19.65 -3.59 -3.12
C SER A 238 -20.34 -4.87 -3.60
N GLY A 239 -19.65 -6.01 -3.54
CA GLY A 239 -20.20 -7.31 -3.92
C GLY A 239 -21.12 -7.92 -2.85
N PRO A 240 -21.85 -8.99 -3.19
CA PRO A 240 -22.88 -9.61 -2.35
C PRO A 240 -22.35 -10.17 -1.01
N LEU A 241 -21.05 -10.44 -0.93
CA LEU A 241 -20.40 -10.97 0.28
C LEU A 241 -19.83 -9.88 1.21
N GLY A 242 -19.83 -8.61 0.79
CA GLY A 242 -19.35 -7.49 1.62
C GLY A 242 -17.86 -7.56 2.02
N THR A 243 -17.06 -8.34 1.29
CA THR A 243 -15.65 -8.63 1.58
C THR A 243 -14.72 -7.99 0.55
N ARG A 244 -13.47 -7.70 0.96
CA ARG A 244 -12.38 -7.28 0.06
C ARG A 244 -11.91 -8.39 -0.89
N TRP A 245 -12.24 -9.66 -0.60
CA TRP A 245 -11.86 -10.79 -1.44
C TRP A 245 -12.83 -10.98 -2.61
N SER A 246 -12.27 -11.20 -3.80
CA SER A 246 -13.06 -11.48 -5.00
C SER A 246 -12.36 -12.46 -5.92
N THR A 247 -13.15 -13.32 -6.57
CA THR A 247 -12.72 -14.14 -7.70
C THR A 247 -12.73 -13.38 -9.02
N LEU A 248 -13.30 -12.18 -9.05
CA LEU A 248 -13.42 -11.37 -10.26
C LEU A 248 -12.08 -10.72 -10.61
N ILE A 249 -11.60 -11.03 -11.81
CA ILE A 249 -10.47 -10.34 -12.41
C ILE A 249 -10.96 -9.00 -12.96
N ARG A 250 -10.11 -7.98 -12.89
CA ARG A 250 -10.34 -6.65 -13.46
C ARG A 250 -9.25 -6.29 -14.45
N SER A 251 -9.46 -5.25 -15.22
CA SER A 251 -8.38 -4.65 -16.00
C SER A 251 -7.35 -4.02 -15.05
N ASN A 252 -6.07 -4.28 -15.31
CA ASN A 252 -4.94 -3.67 -14.62
C ASN A 252 -4.36 -2.47 -15.41
N ALA A 253 -5.07 -2.00 -16.45
CA ALA A 253 -4.61 -0.87 -17.25
C ALA A 253 -4.42 0.38 -16.37
N GLY A 254 -3.25 1.01 -16.48
CA GLY A 254 -2.87 2.16 -15.64
C GLY A 254 -2.22 1.81 -14.31
N PHE A 255 -2.03 0.52 -14.00
CA PHE A 255 -1.31 0.05 -12.82
C PHE A 255 0.06 -0.50 -13.20
N VAL A 256 1.02 -0.34 -12.29
CA VAL A 256 2.34 -0.94 -12.31
C VAL A 256 2.31 -2.20 -11.46
N ALA A 257 2.51 -3.35 -12.11
CA ALA A 257 2.62 -4.62 -11.43
C ALA A 257 3.95 -4.71 -10.65
N ARG A 258 3.87 -5.09 -9.38
CA ARG A 258 4.99 -5.30 -8.46
C ARG A 258 4.77 -6.58 -7.65
N HIS A 259 5.82 -7.15 -7.08
CA HIS A 259 5.67 -8.29 -6.16
C HIS A 259 6.72 -8.29 -5.04
N PRO A 260 6.43 -8.94 -3.90
CA PRO A 260 7.45 -9.19 -2.88
C PRO A 260 8.55 -10.09 -3.46
N PRO A 261 9.85 -9.80 -3.25
CA PRO A 261 10.93 -10.61 -3.78
C PRO A 261 10.81 -12.09 -3.39
N GLY A 262 10.93 -12.97 -4.38
CA GLY A 262 10.82 -14.43 -4.21
C GLY A 262 9.39 -14.97 -4.11
N LEU A 263 8.36 -14.13 -4.29
CA LEU A 263 6.93 -14.51 -4.29
C LEU A 263 6.21 -14.14 -5.58
#